data_AF-A0A2D6E277-F1
#
_entry.id   AF-A0A2D6E277-F1
#
_cell.length_a   1.000
_cell.length_b   1.000
_cell.length_c   1.000
_cell.angle_alpha   90.00
_cell.angle_beta   90.00
_cell.angle_gamma   90.00
#
_symmetry.space_group_name_H-M   'P 1'
#
loop_
_entity.id
_entity.type
_entity.pdbx_description
1 polymer ?
#
loop_
_entity_poly.entity_id
_entity_poly.type
_entity_poly.pdbx_seq_one_letter_code
_entity_poly.pdbx_strand_id
1 'polypeptide(L)'
;MNKTIEINLHGALGKVTGREQWNLNVGSVAEAIHAINAQTEDSLRKHLFKRENAYGKYKVLINEKKVEPITDLKFNELTVQREDIKRVDIIPVLEGSFDFSMLGIILGGAGLLFATTPMGMMTSLMLLTMGISNMLAKPPEMPEQRQIVNPSSDPTALANSYLFSGPVNVINEGGPVPLGYGRLIVGTQVIMSAYDVRYVWIEDAGRVR
;
A
#
# COMPACT_ATOMS: atom_id res chain seq x y z
N MET A 1 2.55 11.27 -37.02
CA MET A 1 2.56 9.82 -37.29
C MET A 1 1.95 9.15 -36.07
N ASN A 2 0.83 8.44 -36.20
CA ASN A 2 0.22 7.73 -35.06
C ASN A 2 1.09 6.51 -34.74
N LYS A 3 1.84 6.56 -33.63
CA LYS A 3 2.71 5.48 -33.19
C LYS A 3 1.95 4.60 -32.21
N THR A 4 1.67 3.37 -32.61
CA THR A 4 1.04 2.38 -31.73
C THR A 4 2.11 1.77 -30.81
N ILE A 5 1.77 1.64 -29.53
CA ILE A 5 2.61 1.07 -28.47
C ILE A 5 1.99 -0.26 -28.05
N GLU A 6 2.84 -1.27 -27.88
CA GLU A 6 2.46 -2.58 -27.34
C GLU A 6 2.48 -2.53 -25.80
N ILE A 7 1.36 -2.85 -25.17
CA ILE A 7 1.22 -2.86 -23.71
C ILE A 7 0.83 -4.26 -23.27
N ASN A 8 1.68 -4.88 -22.46
CA ASN A 8 1.47 -6.23 -21.92
C ASN A 8 1.15 -6.16 -20.43
N LEU A 9 -0.01 -6.72 -20.07
CA LEU A 9 -0.48 -6.89 -18.70
C LEU A 9 -0.29 -8.35 -18.29
N HIS A 10 0.61 -8.58 -17.35
CA HIS A 10 0.93 -9.94 -16.91
C HIS A 10 0.08 -10.40 -15.72
N GLY A 11 -0.10 -11.71 -15.60
CA GLY A 11 -0.64 -12.36 -14.41
C GLY A 11 -2.07 -11.95 -14.09
N ALA A 12 -2.31 -11.50 -12.86
CA ALA A 12 -3.64 -11.12 -12.39
C ALA A 12 -4.24 -9.94 -13.17
N LEU A 13 -3.40 -9.02 -13.66
CA LEU A 13 -3.86 -7.82 -14.36
C LEU A 13 -4.55 -8.16 -15.68
N GLY A 14 -3.95 -9.04 -16.49
CA GLY A 14 -4.53 -9.48 -17.76
C GLY A 14 -5.87 -10.21 -17.60
N LYS A 15 -6.03 -10.98 -16.51
CA LYS A 15 -7.31 -11.64 -16.18
C LYS A 15 -8.41 -10.66 -15.81
N VAL A 16 -8.07 -9.59 -15.08
CA VAL A 16 -9.01 -8.55 -14.64
C VAL A 16 -9.46 -7.66 -15.80
N THR A 17 -8.56 -7.33 -16.71
CA THR A 17 -8.86 -6.54 -17.90
C THR A 17 -9.49 -7.36 -19.03
N GLY A 18 -9.46 -8.69 -18.93
CA GLY A 18 -9.94 -9.62 -19.94
C GLY A 18 -9.03 -9.71 -21.17
N ARG A 19 -7.90 -9.00 -21.19
CA ARG A 19 -6.92 -8.97 -22.27
C ARG A 19 -5.52 -8.72 -21.72
N GLU A 20 -4.58 -9.56 -22.13
CA GLU A 20 -3.18 -9.48 -21.73
C GLU A 20 -2.39 -8.51 -22.62
N GLN A 21 -2.70 -8.42 -23.91
CA GLN A 21 -1.97 -7.58 -24.86
C GLN A 21 -2.86 -6.49 -25.44
N TRP A 22 -2.34 -5.26 -25.48
CA TRP A 22 -3.03 -4.08 -25.98
C TRP A 22 -2.13 -3.32 -26.96
N ASN A 23 -2.72 -2.81 -28.04
CA ASN A 23 -2.06 -1.92 -28.98
C ASN A 23 -2.75 -0.56 -28.94
N LEU A 24 -2.13 0.42 -28.29
CA LEU A 24 -2.73 1.75 -28.06
C LEU A 24 -1.80 2.86 -28.54
N ASN A 25 -2.37 3.98 -29.00
CA ASN A 25 -1.62 5.19 -29.35
C ASN A 25 -1.60 6.11 -28.12
N VAL A 26 -0.54 6.02 -27.31
CA VAL A 26 -0.39 6.73 -26.03
C VAL A 26 1.03 7.28 -25.91
N GLY A 27 1.23 8.36 -25.16
CA GLY A 27 2.54 9.01 -24.97
C GLY A 27 3.23 8.67 -23.65
N SER A 28 2.55 8.03 -22.70
CA SER A 28 3.08 7.71 -21.36
C SER A 28 2.44 6.44 -20.78
N VAL A 29 3.05 5.87 -19.73
CA VAL A 29 2.47 4.73 -19.00
C VAL A 29 1.16 5.12 -18.30
N ALA A 30 1.09 6.32 -17.73
CA ALA A 30 -0.13 6.82 -17.10
C ALA A 30 -1.30 6.90 -18.10
N GLU A 31 -1.04 7.39 -19.31
CA GLU A 31 -2.02 7.45 -20.38
C GLU A 31 -2.42 6.05 -20.88
N ALA A 32 -1.46 5.11 -20.94
CA ALA A 32 -1.73 3.70 -21.23
C ALA A 32 -2.72 3.10 -20.22
N ILE A 33 -2.47 3.28 -18.92
CA ILE A 33 -3.35 2.78 -17.85
C ILE A 33 -4.73 3.46 -17.94
N HIS A 34 -4.77 4.76 -18.22
CA HIS A 34 -6.03 5.50 -18.37
C HIS A 34 -6.86 4.99 -19.56
N ALA A 35 -6.22 4.79 -20.72
CA ALA A 35 -6.85 4.29 -21.93
C ALA A 35 -7.42 2.87 -21.73
N ILE A 36 -6.69 1.99 -21.03
CA ILE A 36 -7.18 0.65 -20.71
C ILE A 36 -8.39 0.73 -19.77
N ASN A 37 -8.33 1.53 -18.69
CA ASN A 37 -9.47 1.68 -17.78
C ASN A 37 -10.73 2.22 -18.48
N ALA A 38 -10.58 3.15 -19.42
CA ALA A 38 -11.69 3.67 -20.22
C ALA A 38 -12.36 2.59 -21.09
N GLN A 39 -11.60 1.57 -21.50
CA GLN A 39 -12.08 0.46 -22.33
C GLN A 39 -12.58 -0.74 -21.51
N THR A 40 -12.23 -0.85 -20.22
CA THR A 40 -12.53 -2.01 -19.36
C THR A 40 -13.42 -1.66 -18.16
N GLU A 41 -14.26 -0.64 -18.27
CA GLU A 41 -15.17 -0.19 -17.19
C GLU A 41 -14.45 0.03 -15.84
N ASP A 42 -13.25 0.60 -15.89
CA ASP A 42 -12.41 0.91 -14.72
C ASP A 42 -11.95 -0.34 -13.92
N SER A 43 -11.89 -1.51 -14.57
CA SER A 43 -11.55 -2.78 -13.91
C SER A 43 -10.16 -2.81 -13.28
N LEU A 44 -9.17 -2.20 -13.95
CA LEU A 44 -7.77 -2.15 -13.51
C LEU A 44 -7.65 -1.31 -12.24
N ARG A 45 -8.24 -0.11 -12.24
CA ARG A 45 -8.31 0.75 -11.06
C ARG A 45 -9.04 0.04 -9.92
N LYS A 46 -10.24 -0.48 -10.17
CA LYS A 46 -11.02 -1.21 -9.15
C LYS A 46 -10.21 -2.32 -8.51
N HIS A 47 -9.45 -3.10 -9.29
CA HIS A 47 -8.60 -4.16 -8.78
C HIS A 47 -7.47 -3.63 -7.89
N LEU A 48 -6.77 -2.57 -8.30
CA LEU A 48 -5.71 -1.94 -7.50
C LEU A 48 -6.23 -1.35 -6.18
N PHE A 49 -7.47 -0.84 -6.15
CA PHE A 49 -8.08 -0.25 -4.95
C PHE A 49 -8.69 -1.27 -3.98
N LYS A 50 -8.75 -2.56 -4.32
CA LYS A 50 -9.23 -3.59 -3.39
C LYS A 50 -8.24 -3.76 -2.23
N ARG A 51 -8.77 -3.97 -1.01
CA ARG A 51 -7.97 -4.16 0.22
C ARG A 51 -6.93 -5.28 0.10
N GLU A 52 -7.27 -6.36 -0.61
CA GLU A 52 -6.37 -7.50 -0.87
C GLU A 52 -5.15 -7.13 -1.73
N ASN A 53 -5.25 -6.11 -2.59
CA ASN A 53 -4.20 -5.67 -3.51
C ASN A 53 -3.54 -4.36 -3.08
N ALA A 54 -3.96 -3.77 -1.94
CA ALA A 54 -3.46 -2.47 -1.48
C ALA A 54 -1.94 -2.46 -1.22
N TYR A 55 -1.36 -3.63 -0.92
CA TYR A 55 0.08 -3.83 -0.74
C TYR A 55 0.75 -4.53 -1.93
N GLY A 56 0.01 -4.78 -3.02
CA GLY A 56 0.53 -5.41 -4.22
C GLY A 56 1.63 -4.56 -4.84
N LYS A 57 2.83 -5.12 -4.99
CA LYS A 57 3.93 -4.47 -5.71
C LYS A 57 3.84 -4.79 -7.19
N TYR A 58 4.03 -3.77 -8.02
CA TYR A 58 4.05 -3.91 -9.48
C TYR A 58 5.38 -3.40 -10.01
N LYS A 59 5.95 -4.11 -10.97
CA LYS A 59 7.10 -3.67 -11.75
C LYS A 59 6.61 -3.20 -13.11
N VAL A 60 7.08 -2.04 -13.53
CA VAL A 60 6.81 -1.51 -14.88
C VAL A 60 8.13 -1.49 -15.64
N LEU A 61 8.11 -2.05 -16.84
CA LEU A 61 9.21 -2.03 -17.78
C LEU A 61 8.82 -1.17 -18.98
N ILE A 62 9.67 -0.24 -19.36
CA ILE A 62 9.54 0.54 -20.60
C ILE A 62 10.68 0.09 -21.51
N ASN A 63 10.36 -0.43 -22.69
CA ASN A 63 11.35 -0.96 -23.64
C ASN A 63 12.34 -1.93 -22.96
N GLU A 64 11.83 -2.85 -22.16
CA GLU A 64 12.59 -3.85 -21.39
C GLU A 64 13.48 -3.26 -20.27
N LYS A 65 13.46 -1.95 -20.05
CA LYS A 65 14.18 -1.29 -18.95
C LYS A 65 13.24 -1.10 -17.77
N LYS A 66 13.69 -1.58 -16.60
CA LYS A 66 12.94 -1.41 -15.35
C LYS A 66 12.92 0.07 -14.99
N VAL A 67 11.73 0.58 -14.73
CA VAL A 67 11.54 1.94 -14.23
C VAL A 67 11.48 1.89 -12.71
N GLU A 68 12.25 2.74 -12.05
CA GLU A 68 12.15 2.93 -10.61
C GLU A 68 11.36 4.21 -10.33
N PRO A 69 10.29 4.13 -9.52
CA PRO A 69 9.48 5.30 -9.23
C PRO A 69 10.30 6.30 -8.41
N ILE A 70 10.45 7.50 -8.94
CA ILE A 70 11.01 8.65 -8.23
C ILE A 70 9.87 9.29 -7.42
N THR A 71 10.17 9.77 -6.20
CA THR A 71 9.19 10.40 -5.30
C THR A 71 8.55 11.66 -5.89
N ASP A 72 9.24 12.36 -6.79
CA ASP A 72 8.72 13.53 -7.47
C ASP A 72 7.77 13.14 -8.63
N LEU A 73 6.47 13.38 -8.43
CA LEU A 73 5.42 13.11 -9.41
C LEU A 73 5.62 13.86 -10.74
N LYS A 74 6.30 15.02 -10.75
CA LYS A 74 6.50 15.79 -11.99
C LYS A 74 7.56 15.16 -12.90
N PHE A 75 8.52 14.43 -12.32
CA PHE A 75 9.61 13.79 -13.05
C PHE A 75 9.53 12.26 -13.03
N ASN A 76 8.37 11.72 -12.63
CA ASN A 76 8.18 10.28 -12.60
C ASN A 76 8.13 9.73 -14.02
N GLU A 77 9.01 8.79 -14.34
CA GLU A 77 9.08 8.13 -15.64
C GLU A 77 7.78 7.42 -16.05
N LEU A 78 6.86 7.19 -15.11
CA LEU A 78 5.52 6.66 -15.38
C LEU A 78 4.55 7.71 -15.96
N THR A 79 4.76 8.99 -15.64
CA THR A 79 3.86 10.09 -16.04
C THR A 79 4.46 10.99 -17.11
N VAL A 80 5.78 11.00 -17.28
CA VAL A 80 6.46 11.79 -18.31
C VAL A 80 6.11 11.23 -19.70
N GLN A 81 5.68 12.13 -20.59
CA GLN A 81 5.47 11.77 -22.00
C GLN A 81 6.81 11.56 -22.68
N ARG A 82 6.97 10.44 -23.39
CA ARG A 82 8.19 10.14 -24.14
C ARG A 82 7.85 9.55 -25.51
N GLU A 83 8.55 10.02 -26.54
CA GLU A 83 8.35 9.55 -27.92
C GLU A 83 9.03 8.20 -28.19
N ASP A 84 9.91 7.75 -27.31
CA ASP A 84 10.72 6.54 -27.48
C ASP A 84 10.02 5.26 -26.99
N ILE A 85 8.87 5.35 -26.34
CA ILE A 85 8.11 4.19 -25.84
C ILE A 85 7.62 3.34 -27.00
N LYS A 86 8.02 2.06 -27.04
CA LYS A 86 7.57 1.06 -28.02
C LYS A 86 6.80 -0.08 -27.34
N ARG A 87 7.28 -0.50 -26.16
CA ARG A 87 6.68 -1.56 -25.35
C ARG A 87 6.59 -1.16 -23.89
N VAL A 88 5.47 -1.47 -23.24
CA VAL A 88 5.27 -1.31 -21.80
C VAL A 88 4.80 -2.63 -21.20
N ASP A 89 5.55 -3.18 -20.26
CA ASP A 89 5.18 -4.42 -19.57
C ASP A 89 4.88 -4.12 -18.10
N ILE A 90 3.69 -4.49 -17.63
CA ILE A 90 3.26 -4.31 -16.24
C ILE A 90 3.16 -5.69 -15.57
N ILE A 91 4.02 -5.93 -14.58
CA ILE A 91 4.22 -7.23 -13.96
C ILE A 91 3.86 -7.15 -12.47
N PRO A 92 2.86 -7.92 -11.99
CA PRO A 92 2.65 -8.09 -10.56
C PRO A 92 3.81 -8.86 -9.94
N VAL A 93 4.40 -8.32 -8.87
CA VAL A 93 5.45 -8.99 -8.10
C VAL A 93 4.78 -10.02 -7.19
N LEU A 94 5.15 -11.28 -7.36
CA LEU A 94 4.74 -12.35 -6.46
C LEU A 94 5.51 -12.19 -5.14
N GLU A 95 4.88 -11.62 -4.11
CA GLU A 95 5.40 -11.64 -2.74
C GLU A 95 4.97 -12.93 -2.05
N GLY A 96 5.88 -13.56 -1.28
CA GLY A 96 5.61 -14.80 -0.54
C GLY A 96 6.23 -16.09 -1.11
N SER A 97 7.04 -16.03 -2.17
CA SER A 97 7.64 -17.25 -2.77
C SER A 97 8.91 -17.76 -2.07
N PHE A 98 9.46 -17.03 -1.09
CA PHE A 98 10.58 -17.49 -0.28
C PHE A 98 10.22 -17.38 1.19
N ASP A 99 9.57 -18.43 1.69
CA ASP A 99 9.28 -18.56 3.11
C ASP A 99 10.51 -19.16 3.79
N PHE A 100 11.19 -18.38 4.64
CA PHE A 100 12.31 -18.87 5.45
C PHE A 100 11.91 -20.11 6.29
N SER A 101 10.61 -20.28 6.54
CA SER A 101 10.04 -21.47 7.18
C SER A 101 10.29 -22.76 6.38
N MET A 102 10.21 -22.70 5.04
CA MET A 102 10.50 -23.84 4.17
C MET A 102 11.98 -24.23 4.20
N LEU A 103 12.87 -23.25 4.40
CA LEU A 103 14.30 -23.47 4.55
C LEU A 103 14.61 -24.28 5.81
N GLY A 104 13.88 -24.04 6.91
CA GLY A 104 13.96 -24.82 8.14
C GLY A 104 13.56 -26.29 7.94
N ILE A 105 12.52 -26.54 7.13
CA ILE A 105 12.08 -27.91 6.81
C ILE A 105 13.11 -28.63 5.94
N ILE A 106 13.64 -27.97 4.91
CA ILE A 106 14.62 -28.58 4.00
C ILE A 106 15.93 -28.87 4.75
N LEU A 107 16.45 -27.89 5.50
CA LEU A 107 17.68 -28.05 6.26
C LEU A 107 17.53 -29.04 7.42
N GLY A 108 16.42 -28.99 8.13
CA GLY A 108 16.14 -29.94 9.20
C GLY A 108 15.95 -31.37 8.66
N GLY A 109 15.26 -31.54 7.54
CA GLY A 109 15.04 -32.84 6.91
C GLY A 109 16.33 -33.45 6.38
N ALA A 110 17.13 -32.67 5.66
CA ALA A 110 18.45 -33.09 5.20
C ALA A 110 19.39 -33.35 6.39
N GLY A 111 19.39 -32.48 7.39
CA GLY A 111 20.18 -32.64 8.61
C GLY A 111 19.87 -33.94 9.34
N LEU A 112 18.60 -34.36 9.41
CA LEU A 112 18.20 -35.62 10.05
C LEU A 112 18.72 -36.84 9.29
N LEU A 113 18.77 -36.79 7.95
CA LEU A 113 19.26 -37.87 7.10
C LEU A 113 20.79 -38.02 7.15
N PHE A 114 21.52 -36.92 7.34
CA PHE A 114 22.99 -36.91 7.31
C PHE A 114 23.66 -36.71 8.67
N ALA A 115 22.89 -36.54 9.76
CA ALA A 115 23.44 -36.35 11.10
C ALA A 115 24.06 -37.65 11.64
N THR A 116 25.35 -37.60 11.95
CA THR A 116 26.10 -38.70 12.56
C THR A 116 26.26 -38.57 14.07
N THR A 117 25.85 -37.42 14.64
CA THR A 117 25.97 -37.13 16.08
C THR A 117 24.61 -36.88 16.73
N PRO A 118 24.41 -37.23 18.02
CA PRO A 118 23.16 -36.96 18.73
C PRO A 118 22.80 -35.47 18.78
N MET A 119 23.81 -34.59 18.86
CA MET A 119 23.61 -33.14 18.80
C MET A 119 23.12 -32.70 17.41
N GLY A 120 23.71 -33.22 16.33
CA GLY A 120 23.26 -32.96 14.96
C GLY A 120 21.80 -33.35 14.76
N MET A 121 21.43 -34.55 15.19
CA MET A 121 20.06 -35.05 15.09
C MET A 121 19.06 -34.16 15.85
N MET A 122 19.41 -33.72 17.06
CA MET A 122 18.57 -32.83 17.86
C MET A 122 18.39 -31.45 17.20
N THR A 123 19.48 -30.86 16.67
CA THR A 123 19.38 -29.58 15.95
C THR A 123 18.55 -29.67 14.68
N SER A 124 18.65 -30.78 13.95
CA SER A 124 17.86 -31.04 12.74
C SER A 124 16.36 -31.20 13.06
N LEU A 125 16.03 -31.91 14.14
CA LEU A 125 14.66 -32.06 14.60
C LEU A 125 14.05 -30.71 15.03
N MET A 126 14.82 -29.87 15.74
CA MET A 126 14.38 -28.53 16.12
C MET A 126 14.11 -27.63 14.91
N LEU A 127 14.97 -27.67 13.89
CA LEU A 127 14.77 -26.92 12.65
C LEU A 127 13.55 -27.41 11.86
N LEU A 128 13.32 -28.73 11.81
CA LEU A 128 12.11 -29.31 11.23
C LEU A 128 10.84 -28.83 11.96
N THR A 129 10.80 -28.98 13.28
CA THR A 129 9.64 -28.58 14.08
C THR A 129 9.37 -27.09 13.96
N MET A 130 10.42 -26.25 14.03
CA MET A 130 10.28 -24.81 13.86
C MET A 130 9.77 -24.43 12.46
N GLY A 131 10.27 -25.09 11.40
CA GLY A 131 9.81 -24.87 10.03
C GLY A 131 8.34 -25.23 9.84
N ILE A 132 7.91 -26.39 10.36
CA ILE A 132 6.51 -26.85 10.30
C ILE A 132 5.60 -25.94 11.13
N SER A 133 6.00 -25.57 12.35
CA SER A 133 5.22 -24.70 13.22
C SER A 133 5.04 -23.30 12.65
N ASN A 134 6.03 -22.73 11.96
CA ASN A 134 5.86 -21.44 11.29
C ASN A 134 4.92 -21.52 10.08
N MET A 135 4.93 -22.62 9.33
CA MET A 135 3.95 -22.83 8.24
C MET A 135 2.53 -23.05 8.76
N LEU A 136 2.36 -23.62 9.96
CA LEU A 136 1.07 -23.78 10.62
C LEU A 136 0.65 -22.56 11.45
N ALA A 137 1.55 -21.60 11.67
CA ALA A 137 1.24 -20.41 12.44
C ALA A 137 0.24 -19.55 11.68
N LYS A 138 -0.80 -19.08 12.39
CA LYS A 138 -1.76 -18.13 11.81
C LYS A 138 -0.97 -16.88 11.40
N PRO A 139 -1.11 -16.38 10.15
CA PRO A 139 -0.43 -15.15 9.74
C PRO A 139 -0.82 -14.01 10.70
N PRO A 140 0.13 -13.11 11.02
CA PRO A 140 -0.14 -12.00 11.91
C PRO A 140 -1.30 -11.17 11.36
N GLU A 141 -2.24 -10.82 12.22
CA GLU A 141 -3.35 -9.97 11.84
C GLU A 141 -2.77 -8.61 11.46
N MET A 142 -2.90 -8.24 10.17
CA MET A 142 -2.46 -6.92 9.71
C MET A 142 -3.18 -5.88 10.56
N PRO A 143 -2.47 -4.93 11.19
CA PRO A 143 -3.13 -3.88 11.95
C PRO A 143 -4.14 -3.21 11.04
N GLU A 144 -5.40 -3.15 11.47
CA GLU A 144 -6.43 -2.44 10.73
C GLU A 144 -6.02 -0.97 10.66
N GLN A 145 -5.48 -0.57 9.52
CA GLN A 145 -5.29 0.84 9.22
C GLN A 145 -6.70 1.41 9.11
N ARG A 146 -7.09 2.20 10.12
CA ARG A 146 -8.33 2.97 10.30
C ARG A 146 -9.31 2.38 11.31
N GLN A 147 -8.95 2.40 12.59
CA GLN A 147 -9.94 2.73 13.62
C GLN A 147 -9.28 3.67 14.64
N ILE A 148 -9.24 4.98 14.34
CA ILE A 148 -9.29 5.95 15.44
C ILE A 148 -10.71 5.83 15.98
N VAL A 149 -10.83 5.07 17.06
CA VAL A 149 -12.05 4.94 17.84
C VAL A 149 -12.33 6.31 18.44
N ASN A 150 -13.60 6.74 18.43
CA ASN A 150 -13.99 7.96 19.11
C ASN A 150 -13.52 7.86 20.59
N PRO A 151 -12.78 8.83 21.15
CA PRO A 151 -12.30 8.75 22.53
C PRO A 151 -13.42 8.55 23.56
N SER A 152 -14.68 8.81 23.19
CA SER A 152 -15.85 8.51 24.03
C SER A 152 -16.27 7.04 24.08
N SER A 153 -15.83 6.17 23.16
CA SER A 153 -16.25 4.77 23.12
C SER A 153 -15.21 3.80 23.69
N ASP A 154 -13.91 4.11 23.65
CA ASP A 154 -12.88 3.29 24.29
C ASP A 154 -11.62 4.10 24.67
N PRO A 155 -11.37 4.35 25.97
CA PRO A 155 -10.24 5.17 26.41
C PRO A 155 -8.87 4.49 26.25
N THR A 156 -8.82 3.19 25.92
CA THR A 156 -7.57 2.41 25.83
C THR A 156 -6.96 2.35 24.42
N ALA A 157 -7.67 2.84 23.40
CA ALA A 157 -7.17 2.89 22.03
C ALA A 157 -6.04 3.93 21.87
N LEU A 158 -4.92 3.53 21.26
CA LEU A 158 -3.69 4.32 21.05
C LEU A 158 -3.84 5.57 20.17
N ALA A 159 -5.06 5.89 19.74
CA ALA A 159 -5.36 7.00 18.83
C ALA A 159 -6.09 8.18 19.52
N ASN A 160 -5.92 8.31 20.84
CA ASN A 160 -6.52 9.41 21.59
C ASN A 160 -5.57 10.61 21.66
N SER A 161 -5.98 11.74 21.08
CA SER A 161 -5.26 13.02 21.17
C SER A 161 -5.58 13.72 22.50
N TYR A 162 -4.73 13.55 23.50
CA TYR A 162 -4.89 14.15 24.84
C TYR A 162 -4.69 15.68 24.92
N LEU A 163 -4.20 16.30 23.83
CA LEU A 163 -3.99 17.76 23.76
C LEU A 163 -5.30 18.57 23.62
N PHE A 164 -6.42 17.91 23.32
CA PHE A 164 -7.73 18.55 23.13
C PHE A 164 -8.76 17.90 24.05
N SER A 165 -8.81 18.31 25.31
CA SER A 165 -9.84 17.88 26.26
C SER A 165 -11.05 18.83 26.19
N GLY A 166 -11.99 18.50 25.33
CA GLY A 166 -13.27 19.21 25.13
C GLY A 166 -14.27 18.30 24.41
N PRO A 167 -15.53 18.73 24.15
CA PRO A 167 -16.50 17.94 23.41
C PRO A 167 -15.92 17.52 22.04
N VAL A 168 -15.61 16.23 21.89
CA VAL A 168 -14.85 15.71 20.76
C VAL A 168 -15.79 15.50 19.58
N ASN A 169 -15.67 16.32 18.54
CA ASN A 169 -16.34 16.10 17.26
C ASN A 169 -15.31 15.91 16.13
N VAL A 170 -14.54 14.82 16.26
CA VAL A 170 -13.48 14.45 15.31
C VAL A 170 -13.93 13.22 14.52
N ILE A 171 -13.80 13.29 13.21
CA ILE A 171 -13.97 12.17 12.28
C ILE A 171 -12.61 11.80 11.67
N ASN A 172 -12.46 10.55 11.24
CA ASN A 172 -11.31 10.14 10.44
C ASN A 172 -11.30 10.86 9.07
N GLU A 173 -10.12 10.92 8.46
CA GLU A 173 -9.95 11.39 7.08
C GLU A 173 -10.95 10.70 6.14
N GLY A 174 -11.74 11.50 5.41
CA GLY A 174 -12.74 11.02 4.47
C GLY A 174 -14.16 10.82 5.04
N GLY A 175 -14.46 11.29 6.25
CA GLY A 175 -15.85 11.36 6.73
C GLY A 175 -16.70 12.39 5.96
N PRO A 176 -18.03 12.22 5.96
CA PRO A 176 -18.94 13.05 5.17
C PRO A 176 -19.00 14.48 5.71
N VAL A 177 -18.85 15.48 4.83
CA VAL A 177 -19.09 16.89 5.14
C VAL A 177 -20.55 17.21 4.84
N PRO A 178 -21.39 17.53 5.84
CA PRO A 178 -22.80 17.81 5.60
C PRO A 178 -22.95 19.15 4.85
N LEU A 179 -23.38 19.08 3.59
CA LEU A 179 -23.78 20.23 2.80
C LEU A 179 -25.29 20.41 2.93
N GLY A 180 -25.71 21.48 3.61
CA GLY A 180 -27.12 21.80 3.80
C GLY A 180 -27.48 23.16 3.25
N TYR A 181 -28.67 23.29 2.66
CA TYR A 181 -29.22 24.55 2.18
C TYR A 181 -30.45 24.95 3.00
N GLY A 182 -30.61 26.25 3.28
CA GLY A 182 -31.72 26.81 4.08
C GLY A 182 -31.34 27.08 5.54
N ARG A 183 -32.36 27.12 6.43
CA ARG A 183 -32.15 27.34 7.87
C ARG A 183 -32.03 25.99 8.60
N LEU A 184 -30.81 25.64 9.01
CA LEU A 184 -30.50 24.34 9.62
C LEU A 184 -29.87 24.52 11.00
N ILE A 185 -30.16 23.56 11.89
CA ILE A 185 -29.42 23.35 13.14
C ILE A 185 -28.55 22.11 12.91
N VAL A 186 -27.24 22.29 12.74
CA VAL A 186 -26.28 21.22 12.44
C VAL A 186 -25.15 21.27 13.47
N GLY A 187 -24.69 20.10 13.93
CA GLY A 187 -23.51 19.99 14.78
C GLY A 187 -22.22 20.40 14.04
N THR A 188 -21.23 20.91 14.78
CA THR A 188 -19.98 21.44 14.20
C THR A 188 -18.92 20.35 14.02
N GLN A 189 -18.30 20.23 12.86
CA GLN A 189 -17.19 19.29 12.63
C GLN A 189 -15.86 20.05 12.52
N VAL A 190 -14.84 19.64 13.27
CA VAL A 190 -13.51 20.28 13.22
C VAL A 190 -12.71 19.66 12.06
N ILE A 191 -12.47 20.44 11.01
CA ILE A 191 -11.70 20.02 9.83
C ILE A 191 -10.20 20.26 10.02
N MET A 192 -9.84 21.36 10.70
CA MET A 192 -8.46 21.75 10.95
C MET A 192 -8.37 22.53 12.26
N SER A 193 -7.34 22.24 13.04
CA SER A 193 -6.94 23.01 14.21
C SER A 193 -5.43 23.19 14.16
N ALA A 194 -4.95 24.41 14.33
CA ALA A 194 -3.53 24.73 14.37
C ALA A 194 -3.22 25.46 15.68
N TYR A 195 -2.14 25.05 16.35
CA TYR A 195 -1.60 25.77 17.49
C TYR A 195 -0.15 26.13 17.18
N ASP A 196 0.22 27.36 17.52
CA ASP A 196 1.58 27.88 17.40
C ASP A 196 2.11 28.10 18.82
N VAL A 197 3.16 27.37 19.20
CA VAL A 197 3.79 27.54 20.52
C VAL A 197 4.96 28.49 20.35
N ARG A 198 4.80 29.72 20.83
CA ARG A 198 5.90 30.68 20.93
C ARG A 198 6.47 30.67 22.33
N TYR A 199 7.77 30.40 22.42
CA TYR A 199 8.53 30.61 23.64
C TYR A 199 8.91 32.09 23.71
N VAL A 200 8.39 32.78 24.73
CA VAL A 200 8.68 34.19 25.00
C VAL A 200 9.39 34.27 26.34
N TRP A 201 10.41 35.13 26.42
CA TRP A 201 11.08 35.42 27.68
C TRP A 201 10.11 36.12 28.64
N ILE A 202 10.25 35.85 29.95
CA ILE A 202 9.35 36.37 30.99
C ILE A 202 9.20 37.90 30.93
N GLU A 203 10.26 38.60 30.56
CA GLU A 203 10.30 40.06 30.47
C GLU A 203 9.42 40.63 29.32
N ASP A 204 9.21 39.84 28.26
CA ASP A 204 8.44 40.24 27.07
C ASP A 204 6.99 39.72 27.08
N ALA A 205 6.62 38.89 28.06
CA ALA A 205 5.30 38.27 28.14
C ALA A 205 4.15 39.28 28.25
N GLY A 206 4.40 40.48 28.80
CA GLY A 206 3.40 41.54 28.91
C GLY A 206 3.14 42.33 27.63
N ARG A 207 3.99 42.18 26.60
CA ARG A 207 3.93 42.96 25.35
C ARG A 207 3.26 42.23 24.19
N VAL A 208 3.09 40.92 24.30
CA VAL A 208 2.50 40.10 23.23
C VAL A 208 1.02 39.90 23.55
N ARG A 209 0.17 40.73 22.96
CA ARG A 209 -1.28 40.56 22.85
C ARG A 209 -1.69 40.56 21.39
#